data_AF-A0A2S5QVI9-F1
#
_entry.id   AF-A0A2S5QVI9-F1
#
_cell.length_a   1.000
_cell.length_b   1.000
_cell.length_c   1.000
_cell.angle_alpha   90.00
_cell.angle_beta   90.00
_cell.angle_gamma   90.00
#
_symmetry.space_group_name_H-M   'P 1'
#
loop_
_entity.id
_entity.type
_entity.pdbx_description
1 polymer ?
#
loop_
_entity_poly.entity_id
_entity_poly.type
_entity_poly.pdbx_seq_one_letter_code
_entity_poly.pdbx_strand_id
1 'polypeptide(L)' 'MSVLIDLKILDDRIRSQFPTYATPGSAGLDLRACIDSTITLQPGDTTLIPTGMAIHIDNTYYAALILPRSG' A
#
# COMPACT_ATOMS: atom_id res chain seq x y z
N MET A 1 3.38 -11.47 16.96
CA MET A 1 4.48 -10.49 16.94
C MET A 1 3.94 -9.24 16.25
N SER A 2 4.04 -8.07 16.88
CA SER A 2 3.62 -6.79 16.31
C SER A 2 4.83 -5.89 16.20
N VAL A 3 4.95 -5.18 15.07
CA VAL A 3 5.99 -4.17 14.83
C VAL A 3 5.29 -2.84 14.68
N LEU A 4 5.76 -1.82 15.40
CA LEU A 4 5.30 -0.44 15.21
C LEU A 4 6.04 0.14 14.00
N ILE A 5 5.29 0.74 13.08
CA ILE A 5 5.81 1.32 11.85
C ILE A 5 5.31 2.76 11.79
N ASP A 6 6.23 3.70 11.62
CA ASP A 6 5.88 5.10 11.42
C ASP A 6 5.28 5.28 10.03
N LEU A 7 4.18 6.04 9.96
CA LEU A 7 3.50 6.32 8.71
C LEU A 7 3.22 7.82 8.58
N LYS A 8 3.54 8.35 7.40
CA LYS A 8 3.20 9.70 6.98
C LYS A 8 2.16 9.65 5.87
N ILE A 9 1.03 10.30 6.10
CA ILE A 9 0.02 10.56 5.06
C ILE A 9 0.58 11.67 4.16
N LEU A 10 0.74 11.35 2.87
CA LEU A 10 1.20 12.30 1.85
C LEU A 10 0.04 12.92 1.08
N ASP A 11 -1.08 12.18 0.99
CA ASP A 11 -2.29 12.61 0.31
C ASP A 11 -3.50 12.31 1.20
N ASP A 12 -4.31 13.32 1.53
CA ASP A 12 -5.44 13.18 2.47
C ASP A 12 -6.53 12.21 1.99
N ARG A 13 -6.61 11.90 0.69
CA ARG A 13 -7.60 10.96 0.14
C ARG A 13 -7.45 9.57 0.76
N ILE A 14 -6.23 9.16 1.13
CA ILE A 14 -5.98 7.84 1.73
C ILE A 14 -6.64 7.67 3.10
N ARG A 15 -6.97 8.76 3.81
CA ARG A 15 -7.62 8.67 5.14
C ARG A 15 -8.92 7.86 5.09
N SER A 16 -9.69 8.02 4.01
CA SER A 16 -10.95 7.30 3.81
C SER A 16 -10.76 5.84 3.40
N GLN A 17 -9.57 5.47 2.94
CA GLN A 17 -9.24 4.14 2.43
C GLN A 17 -7.94 3.61 3.03
N PHE A 18 -7.74 3.86 4.31
CA PHE A 18 -6.49 3.52 4.97
C PHE A 18 -6.24 2.00 4.90
N PRO A 19 -5.02 1.54 4.62
CA PRO A 19 -4.74 0.12 4.53
C PRO A 19 -5.01 -0.62 5.85
N THR A 20 -5.72 -1.74 5.76
CA THR A 20 -6.02 -2.61 6.90
C THR A 20 -5.84 -4.07 6.50
N TYR A 21 -5.47 -4.91 7.47
CA TYR A 21 -5.53 -6.35 7.29
C TYR A 21 -6.99 -6.78 7.10
N ALA A 22 -7.27 -7.57 6.06
CA ALA A 22 -8.64 -7.96 5.70
C ALA A 22 -9.26 -8.92 6.72
N THR A 23 -8.45 -9.80 7.31
CA THR A 23 -8.85 -10.77 8.34
C THR A 23 -7.76 -10.90 9.41
N PRO A 24 -8.08 -11.45 10.60
CA PRO A 24 -7.07 -11.63 11.67
C PRO A 24 -5.86 -12.47 11.28
N GLY A 25 -5.99 -13.37 10.29
CA GLY A 25 -4.90 -14.22 9.80
C GLY A 25 -4.22 -13.71 8.53
N SER A 26 -4.51 -12.48 8.09
CA SER A 26 -3.92 -11.93 6.86
C SER A 26 -2.44 -11.65 7.03
N ALA A 27 -1.62 -12.16 6.12
CA ALA A 27 -0.18 -11.90 6.10
C ALA A 27 0.17 -10.54 5.47
N GLY A 28 -0.66 -10.04 4.56
CA GLY A 28 -0.49 -8.77 3.86
C GLY A 28 -1.66 -7.83 4.08
N LEU A 29 -1.42 -6.56 3.79
CA LEU A 29 -2.41 -5.50 3.73
C LEU A 29 -2.47 -4.96 2.30
N ASP A 30 -3.67 -4.65 1.81
CA ASP A 30 -3.84 -4.17 0.44
C ASP A 30 -3.43 -2.69 0.32
N LEU A 31 -2.60 -2.38 -0.67
CA LEU A 31 -2.32 -1.02 -1.11
C LEU A 31 -3.37 -0.57 -2.12
N ARG A 32 -3.75 0.71 -2.08
CA ARG A 32 -4.78 1.27 -2.95
C ARG A 32 -4.20 2.34 -3.86
N ALA A 33 -4.76 2.42 -5.07
CA ALA A 33 -4.39 3.44 -6.05
C ALA A 33 -4.88 4.81 -5.58
N CYS A 34 -3.94 5.74 -5.35
CA CYS A 34 -4.24 7.13 -4.98
C CYS A 34 -4.20 8.02 -6.23
N ILE A 35 -5.21 7.88 -7.09
CA ILE A 35 -5.30 8.54 -8.40
C ILE A 35 -6.57 9.41 -8.50
N ASP A 36 -6.51 10.49 -9.27
CA ASP A 36 -7.64 11.41 -9.46
C ASP A 36 -8.74 10.83 -10.37
N SER A 37 -8.34 10.00 -11.32
CA SER A 37 -9.22 9.42 -12.33
C SER A 37 -8.76 8.02 -12.71
N THR A 38 -9.68 7.22 -13.23
CA THR A 38 -9.40 5.88 -13.75
C THR A 38 -8.30 5.91 -14.82
N ILE A 39 -7.39 4.95 -14.76
CA ILE A 39 -6.35 4.70 -15.77
C ILE A 39 -6.67 3.36 -16.43
N THR A 40 -6.79 3.34 -17.75
CA THR A 40 -6.94 2.11 -18.53
C THR A 40 -5.56 1.64 -18.98
N LEU A 41 -5.18 0.42 -18.64
CA LEU A 41 -3.95 -0.22 -19.12
C LEU A 41 -4.24 -1.10 -20.33
N GLN A 42 -3.51 -0.90 -21.43
CA GLN A 42 -3.52 -1.80 -22.58
C GLN A 42 -2.56 -2.98 -22.36
N PRO A 43 -2.68 -4.08 -23.13
CA PRO A 43 -1.73 -5.18 -23.06
C PRO A 43 -0.28 -4.71 -23.26
N GLY A 44 0.57 -4.98 -22.26
CA GLY A 44 1.99 -4.59 -22.26
C GLY A 44 2.30 -3.24 -21.60
N ASP A 45 1.29 -2.43 -21.28
CA ASP A 45 1.49 -1.16 -20.59
C ASP A 45 1.98 -1.37 -19.15
N THR A 46 2.77 -0.41 -18.66
CA THR A 46 3.16 -0.32 -17.26
C THR A 46 2.95 1.11 -16.79
N THR A 47 2.37 1.28 -15.61
CA THR A 47 2.21 2.59 -14.98
C THR A 47 2.64 2.54 -13.52
N LEU A 48 3.23 3.63 -13.04
CA LEU A 48 3.57 3.79 -11.63
C LEU A 48 2.38 4.41 -10.90
N ILE A 49 1.79 3.66 -9.97
CA ILE A 49 0.64 4.11 -9.19
C ILE A 49 1.09 4.57 -7.80
N PRO A 50 0.82 5.82 -7.40
CA PRO A 50 1.10 6.30 -6.05
C PRO A 50 0.12 5.70 -5.04
N THR A 51 0.59 5.50 -3.81
CA THR A 51 -0.24 5.03 -2.67
C THR A 51 -0.77 6.17 -1.81
N GLY A 52 -0.20 7.38 -1.91
CA GLY A 52 -0.59 8.51 -1.05
C GLY A 52 -0.01 8.47 0.37
N MET A 53 0.97 7.59 0.63
CA MET A 53 1.61 7.46 1.95
C MET A 53 3.09 7.10 1.83
N ALA A 54 3.83 7.37 2.90
CA ALA A 54 5.19 6.88 3.12
C ALA A 54 5.27 6.18 4.48
N ILE A 55 6.13 5.17 4.57
CA ILE A 55 6.41 4.46 5.83
C ILE A 55 7.89 4.57 6.18
N HIS A 56 8.19 4.52 7.47
CA HIS A 56 9.53 4.38 8.01
C HIS A 56 9.53 3.20 8.97
N ILE A 57 10.22 2.12 8.59
CA ILE A 57 10.23 0.86 9.34
C ILE A 57 11.09 0.98 10.62
N ASP A 58 12.13 1.81 10.59
CA ASP A 58 13.08 2.07 11.68
C ASP A 58 13.59 0.81 12.41
N ASN A 59 13.69 -0.30 11.68
CA ASN A 59 14.14 -1.57 12.25
C ASN A 59 14.88 -2.39 11.20
N THR A 60 16.17 -2.60 11.42
CA THR A 60 17.08 -3.27 10.48
C THR A 60 16.81 -4.77 10.33
N TYR A 61 16.02 -5.37 11.22
CA TYR A 61 15.65 -6.80 11.14
C TYR A 61 14.41 -7.05 10.27
N TYR A 62 13.74 -6.00 9.79
CA TYR A 62 12.50 -6.12 9.02
C TYR A 62 12.61 -5.39 7.68
N ALA A 63 11.87 -5.92 6.71
CA ALA A 63 11.64 -5.29 5.42
C ALA A 63 10.17 -5.51 5.02
N ALA A 64 9.66 -4.63 4.14
CA ALA A 64 8.37 -4.81 3.51
C ALA A 64 8.55 -5.32 2.09
N LEU A 65 7.70 -6.24 1.66
CA LEU A 65 7.64 -6.74 0.29
C LEU A 65 6.32 -6.28 -0.34
N ILE A 66 6.40 -5.68 -1.53
CA ILE A 66 5.22 -5.32 -2.33
C ILE A 66 5.03 -6.41 -3.37
N LEU A 67 3.89 -7.08 -3.33
CA LEU A 67 3.57 -8.24 -4.15
C LEU A 67 2.26 -7.98 -4.93
N PRO A 68 2.10 -8.56 -6.13
CA PRO A 68 0.81 -8.60 -6.80
C PRO A 68 -0.24 -9.32 -5.95
N ARG A 69 -1.50 -8.90 -6.08
CA ARG A 69 -2.65 -9.67 -5.54
C ARG A 69 -2.85 -10.91 -6.41
N SER A 70 -3.38 -11.98 -5.83
CA SER A 70 -3.55 -13.27 -6.51
C SER A 70 -4.72 -13.34 -7.50
N GLY A 71 -5.59 -12.33 -7.51
CA GLY A 71 -6.82 -12.29 -8.30
C GLY A 71 -6.58 -11.84 -9.74
#